data_AF-A0A4R3KNV3-F1
#
_entry.id   AF-A0A4R3KNV3-F1
#
_cell.length_a   1.000
_cell.length_b   1.000
_cell.length_c   1.000
_cell.angle_alpha   90.00
_cell.angle_beta   90.00
_cell.angle_gamma   90.00
#
_symmetry.space_group_name_H-M   'P 1'
#
loop_
_entity.id
_entity.type
_entity.pdbx_description
1 polymer ?
#
loop_
_entity_poly.entity_id
_entity_poly.type
_entity_poly.pdbx_seq_one_letter_code
_entity_poly.pdbx_strand_id
1 'polypeptide(L)'
;MSASATLTLYEILTRYFHNEQDAKAAVEAVEAVSERKIKNMKPHLLTKEDKVHLVREMKSDKEELMDRIHKAKIETIVWVVGVGVIQIALIFFSKVLF
;
A
#
# COMPACT_ATOMS: atom_id res chain seq x y z
N MET A 1 12.61 19.01 -16.61
CA MET A 1 13.32 18.31 -17.70
C MET A 1 14.82 18.58 -17.59
N SER A 2 15.68 17.70 -18.10
CA SER A 2 17.14 17.98 -18.16
C SER A 2 17.41 18.99 -19.27
N ALA A 3 18.20 20.04 -19.01
CA ALA A 3 18.51 21.11 -19.97
C ALA A 3 19.06 20.58 -21.32
N SER A 4 19.71 19.42 -21.31
CA SER A 4 20.21 18.74 -22.51
C SER A 4 19.11 18.23 -23.45
N ALA A 5 17.95 17.85 -22.91
CA ALA A 5 16.81 17.39 -23.70
C ALA A 5 16.09 18.56 -24.40
N THR A 6 16.06 19.74 -23.77
CA THR A 6 15.46 20.94 -24.34
C THR A 6 16.30 21.48 -25.50
N LEU A 7 17.64 21.43 -25.37
CA LEU A 7 18.58 21.82 -26.41
C LEU A 7 18.49 20.93 -27.67
N THR A 8 18.41 19.61 -27.50
CA THR A 8 18.26 18.68 -28.62
C THR A 8 16.92 18.82 -29.33
N LEU A 9 15.84 19.11 -28.59
CA LEU A 9 14.52 19.37 -29.19
C LEU A 9 14.54 20.66 -30.03
N TYR A 10 15.19 21.70 -29.53
CA TYR A 10 15.34 22.97 -30.22
C TYR A 10 16.12 22.79 -31.54
N GLU A 11 17.29 22.14 -31.52
CA GLU A 11 18.09 21.91 -32.75
C GLU A 11 17.33 21.12 -33.83
N ILE A 12 16.55 20.12 -33.44
CA ILE A 12 15.76 19.31 -34.39
C ILE A 12 14.65 20.15 -35.00
N LEU A 13 13.92 20.93 -34.19
CA LEU A 13 12.80 21.74 -34.66
C LEU A 13 13.26 22.91 -35.54
N THR A 14 14.39 23.53 -35.22
CA THR A 14 14.97 24.61 -36.04
C THR A 14 15.43 24.10 -37.40
N ARG A 15 15.91 22.85 -37.50
CA ARG A 15 16.21 22.18 -38.78
C ARG A 15 14.97 21.91 -39.63
N TYR A 16 13.83 21.64 -39.01
CA TYR A 16 12.59 21.24 -39.71
C TYR A 16 11.69 22.42 -40.08
N PHE A 17 11.60 23.45 -39.25
CA PHE A 17 10.68 24.57 -39.46
C PHE A 17 11.25 25.69 -40.33
N HIS A 18 12.57 25.72 -40.58
CA HIS A 18 13.28 26.82 -41.29
C HIS A 18 13.02 28.23 -40.72
N ASN A 19 12.27 28.34 -39.62
CA ASN A 19 11.85 29.54 -38.93
C ASN A 19 12.06 29.31 -37.42
N GLU A 20 13.00 30.03 -36.82
CA GLU A 20 13.36 29.89 -35.40
C GLU A 20 12.19 30.20 -34.46
N GLN A 21 11.27 31.10 -34.86
CA GLN A 21 10.13 31.47 -34.02
C GLN A 21 9.14 30.30 -33.86
N ASP A 22 8.89 29.56 -34.93
CA ASP A 22 7.99 28.39 -34.90
C ASP A 22 8.62 27.22 -34.15
N ALA A 23 9.94 27.03 -34.30
CA ALA A 23 10.68 26.03 -33.53
C ALA A 23 10.60 26.31 -32.02
N LYS A 24 10.78 27.58 -31.61
CA LYS A 24 10.66 27.98 -30.20
C LYS A 24 9.24 27.80 -29.66
N ALA A 25 8.22 28.21 -30.42
CA ALA A 25 6.82 28.03 -30.05
C ALA A 25 6.44 26.55 -29.89
N ALA A 26 6.98 25.68 -30.75
CA ALA A 26 6.78 24.24 -30.66
C ALA A 26 7.43 23.63 -29.42
N VAL A 27 8.66 24.04 -29.05
CA VAL A 27 9.33 23.59 -27.82
C VAL A 27 8.53 24.02 -26.58
N GLU A 28 8.10 25.28 -26.52
CA GLU A 28 7.30 25.79 -25.40
C GLU A 28 5.94 25.05 -25.30
N ALA A 29 5.30 24.76 -26.43
CA ALA A 29 4.07 23.98 -26.45
C ALA A 29 4.29 22.54 -25.96
N VAL A 30 5.38 21.89 -26.37
CA VAL A 30 5.74 20.53 -25.92
C VAL A 30 6.05 20.50 -24.42
N GLU A 31 6.77 21.50 -23.91
CA GLU A 31 7.08 21.62 -22.49
C GLU A 31 5.81 21.85 -21.67
N ALA A 32 4.93 22.75 -22.10
CA ALA A 32 3.65 23.01 -21.46
C ALA A 32 2.69 21.80 -21.50
N VAL A 33 2.74 20.98 -22.54
CA VAL A 33 1.97 19.72 -22.62
C VAL A 33 2.57 18.67 -21.67
N SER A 34 3.90 18.53 -21.65
CA SER A 34 4.61 17.60 -20.79
C SER A 34 4.37 17.89 -19.31
N GLU A 35 4.50 19.15 -18.89
CA GLU A 35 4.25 19.56 -17.50
C GLU A 35 2.80 19.34 -17.09
N ARG A 36 1.83 19.68 -17.95
CA ARG A 36 0.41 19.43 -17.69
C ARG A 36 0.12 17.95 -17.53
N LYS A 37 0.73 17.10 -18.35
CA LYS A 37 0.56 15.64 -18.29
C LYS A 37 1.18 15.05 -17.03
N ILE A 38 2.39 15.50 -16.65
CA ILE A 38 3.03 15.10 -15.40
C ILE A 38 2.21 15.56 -14.19
N LYS A 39 1.71 16.79 -14.18
CA LYS A 39 0.90 17.35 -13.09
C LYS A 39 -0.44 16.61 -12.95
N ASN A 40 -1.09 16.26 -14.06
CA ASN A 40 -2.32 15.46 -14.05
C ASN A 40 -2.10 13.99 -13.67
N MET A 41 -0.92 13.43 -13.95
CA MET A 41 -0.58 12.05 -13.54
C MET A 41 -0.08 11.97 -12.09
N LYS A 42 0.49 13.05 -11.54
CA LYS A 42 1.00 13.12 -10.16
C LYS A 42 0.00 12.61 -9.08
N PRO A 43 -1.31 12.93 -9.12
CA PRO A 43 -2.28 12.40 -8.15
C PRO A 43 -2.69 10.94 -8.38
N HIS A 44 -2.32 10.32 -9.52
CA HIS A 44 -2.61 8.91 -9.82
C HIS A 44 -1.39 8.00 -9.66
N LEU A 45 -0.22 8.59 -9.47
CA LEU A 45 1.00 7.85 -9.18
C LEU A 45 1.06 7.62 -7.67
N LEU A 46 0.68 6.41 -7.25
CA LEU A 46 1.00 5.88 -5.91
C LEU A 46 2.49 6.12 -5.66
N THR A 47 2.78 7.07 -4.78
CA THR A 47 4.17 7.37 -4.43
C THR A 47 4.74 6.18 -3.68
N LYS A 48 6.08 6.05 -3.65
CA LYS A 48 6.72 4.98 -2.87
C LYS A 48 6.31 5.07 -1.39
N GLU A 49 6.07 6.27 -0.89
CA GLU A 49 5.62 6.54 0.47
C GLU A 49 4.20 5.99 0.72
N ASP A 50 3.25 6.22 -0.20
CA ASP A 50 1.89 5.68 -0.11
C ASP A 50 1.89 4.15 -0.06
N LYS A 51 2.74 3.50 -0.88
CA LYS A 51 2.86 2.03 -0.89
C LYS A 51 3.43 1.50 0.43
N VAL A 52 4.40 2.19 1.03
CA VAL A 52 4.98 1.80 2.32
C VAL A 52 3.96 1.97 3.43
N HIS A 53 3.17 3.05 3.41
CA HIS A 53 2.11 3.29 4.39
C HIS A 53 1.04 2.19 4.33
N LEU A 54 0.56 1.86 3.13
CA LEU A 54 -0.40 0.77 2.90
C LEU A 54 0.11 -0.59 3.39
N VAL A 55 1.37 -0.93 3.11
CA VAL A 55 1.96 -2.19 3.58
C VAL A 55 2.08 -2.21 5.11
N ARG A 56 2.39 -1.08 5.73
CA ARG A 56 2.52 -0.97 7.18
C ARG A 56 1.16 -1.09 7.88
N GLU A 57 0.13 -0.43 7.37
CA GLU A 57 -1.25 -0.57 7.87
C GLU A 57 -1.75 -1.99 7.70
N MET A 58 -1.58 -2.59 6.51
CA MET A 58 -1.95 -4.00 6.29
C MET A 58 -1.24 -4.99 7.23
N LYS A 59 -0.01 -4.68 7.64
CA LYS A 59 0.73 -5.54 8.58
C LYS A 59 0.21 -5.38 10.01
N SER A 60 -0.09 -4.15 10.42
CA SER A 60 -0.70 -3.84 11.72
C SER A 60 -2.06 -4.53 11.88
N ASP A 61 -2.92 -4.42 10.87
CA ASP A 61 -4.26 -5.03 10.90
C ASP A 61 -4.20 -6.55 10.99
N LYS A 62 -3.22 -7.17 10.33
CA LYS A 62 -2.98 -8.62 10.40
C LYS A 62 -2.51 -9.07 11.77
N GLU A 63 -1.61 -8.33 12.40
CA GLU A 63 -1.13 -8.62 13.75
C GLU A 63 -2.27 -8.52 14.76
N GLU A 64 -3.11 -7.48 14.66
CA GLU A 64 -4.26 -7.31 15.55
C GLU A 64 -5.32 -8.41 15.39
N LEU A 65 -5.60 -8.83 14.15
CA LEU A 65 -6.51 -9.95 13.87
C LEU A 65 -5.98 -11.27 14.43
N MET A 66 -4.67 -11.51 14.28
CA MET A 66 -4.04 -12.74 14.75
C MET A 66 -4.05 -12.84 16.28
N ASP A 67 -3.88 -11.71 16.97
CA ASP A 67 -3.91 -11.65 18.43
C ASP A 67 -5.33 -11.89 18.98
N ARG A 68 -6.35 -11.29 18.35
CA ARG A 68 -7.77 -11.53 18.70
C ARG A 68 -8.16 -13.00 18.50
N ILE A 69 -7.73 -13.63 17.41
CA ILE A 69 -7.99 -15.06 17.14
C ILE A 69 -7.26 -15.95 18.15
N HIS A 70 -6.01 -15.66 18.47
CA HIS A 70 -5.26 -16.42 19.48
C HIS A 70 -5.91 -16.34 20.85
N LYS A 71 -6.32 -15.15 21.27
CA LYS A 71 -6.97 -14.93 22.56
C LYS A 71 -8.28 -15.74 22.68
N ALA A 72 -9.11 -15.71 21.64
CA ALA A 72 -10.35 -16.49 21.59
C ALA A 72 -10.10 -18.01 21.62
N LYS A 73 -9.05 -18.48 20.95
CA LYS A 73 -8.65 -19.89 20.99
C LYS A 73 -8.20 -20.33 22.39
N ILE A 74 -7.37 -19.52 23.05
CA ILE A 74 -6.88 -19.84 24.41
C ILE A 74 -8.05 -19.88 25.40
N GLU A 75 -8.95 -18.90 25.33
CA GLU A 75 -10.15 -18.86 26.20
C GLU A 75 -11.03 -20.10 26.01
N THR A 76 -11.23 -20.53 24.76
CA THR A 76 -12.00 -21.74 24.44
C THR A 76 -11.31 -23.00 25.00
N ILE A 77 -9.99 -23.11 24.85
CA ILE A 77 -9.22 -24.26 25.36
C ILE A 77 -9.33 -24.32 26.89
N VAL A 78 -9.17 -23.19 27.57
CA VAL A 78 -9.30 -23.11 29.04
C VAL A 78 -10.70 -23.53 29.48
N TRP A 79 -11.74 -23.08 28.77
CA TRP A 79 -13.11 -23.44 29.10
C TRP A 79 -13.37 -24.95 28.92
N VAL A 80 -12.94 -25.53 27.80
CA VAL A 80 -13.11 -26.97 27.51
C VAL A 80 -12.38 -27.84 28.54
N VAL A 81 -11.14 -27.49 28.89
CA VAL A 81 -10.37 -28.21 29.92
C VAL A 81 -11.02 -28.06 31.30
N GLY A 82 -11.47 -26.84 31.64
CA GLY A 82 -12.15 -26.57 32.91
C GLY A 82 -13.41 -27.42 33.09
N VAL A 83 -14.27 -27.49 32.07
CA VAL A 83 -15.47 -28.33 32.09
C VAL A 83 -15.12 -29.81 32.24
N GLY A 84 -14.10 -30.28 31.51
CA GLY A 84 -13.64 -31.68 31.59
C GLY A 84 -13.16 -32.08 32.99
N VAL A 85 -12.37 -31.22 33.65
CA VAL A 85 -11.89 -31.48 35.02
C VAL A 85 -13.04 -31.53 36.02
N ILE A 86 -14.02 -30.63 35.90
CA ILE A 86 -15.21 -30.61 36.76
C ILE A 86 -16.04 -31.89 36.58
N GLN A 87 -16.23 -32.35 35.34
CA GLN A 87 -16.95 -33.60 35.07
C GLN A 87 -16.24 -34.81 35.70
N ILE A 88 -14.91 -34.90 35.57
CA ILE A 88 -14.13 -35.98 36.18
C ILE A 88 -14.25 -35.94 37.71
N ALA A 89 -14.16 -34.76 38.32
CA ALA A 89 -14.31 -34.58 39.76
C ALA A 89 -15.71 -35.02 40.24
N LEU A 90 -16.77 -34.65 39.52
CA LEU A 90 -18.15 -35.05 39.85
C LEU A 90 -18.35 -36.57 39.76
N ILE A 91 -17.79 -37.22 38.73
CA ILE A 91 -17.87 -38.68 38.56
C ILE A 91 -17.13 -39.39 39.70
N PHE A 92 -15.94 -38.90 40.06
CA PHE A 92 -15.16 -39.46 41.16
C PHE A 92 -15.89 -39.30 42.50
N PHE A 93 -16.42 -38.11 42.79
CA PHE A 93 -17.17 -37.84 44.01
C PHE A 93 -18.42 -38.71 44.09
N SER A 94 -19.17 -38.85 42.99
CA SER A 94 -20.36 -39.71 42.93
C SER A 94 -20.03 -41.19 43.17
N LYS A 95 -18.84 -41.66 42.76
CA LYS A 95 -18.37 -43.02 43.02
C LYS A 95 -17.80 -43.25 44.42
N VAL A 96 -17.34 -42.20 45.09
CA VAL A 96 -16.83 -42.28 46.47
C VAL A 96 -17.97 -42.21 47.47
N LEU A 97 -19.06 -41.52 47.13
CA LEU A 97 -20.19 -41.26 48.03
C LEU A 97 -21.28 -42.35 48.00
N PHE A 98 -21.21 -43.29 47.05
CA PHE A 98 -22.16 -44.38 46.82
C PHE A 98 -21.44 -45.72 46.79
#